data_AF-U4R6V4-F1
#
_entry.id   AF-U4R6V4-F1
#
_cell.length_a   1.000
_cell.length_b   1.000
_cell.length_c   1.000
_cell.angle_alpha   90.00
_cell.angle_beta   90.00
_cell.angle_gamma   90.00
#
_symmetry.space_group_name_H-M   'P 1'
#
loop_
_entity.id
_entity.type
_entity.pdbx_description
1 polymer ?
#
loop_
_entity_poly.entity_id
_entity_poly.type
_entity_poly.pdbx_seq_one_letter_code
_entity_poly.pdbx_strand_id
1 'polypeptide(L)'
;MSLVLKQFEVQGKKRDAYILTPNKEWDNLTKPSSIMILRSSPDEASVYDLITAGLCELSEKYNILFVFPNPSEYDSDIAFLETINQKISCGIIDGKWSVMNDVHYIIGIDSGAGLALEFTAIHPETTAAVALIGGTMLPDITSNGSTPMPAILFNCTDTIVSYYKNINKSELETSLGALGTMYTNGLNPYHKVINITDKNINKLTNSIMREIWFNLFYTVRRINTCEKGNISERICFENCHFEKHLDDRSLGDNDGLAHTWLEHIPQCVLDNPSNPVPLVIFSHGAFDNPVKAADMSKWHEIGEKEGFITVYPLASNGINFNLNVDESAPSDVEFYLALIKYIKGKYPLDSSRVYLSGFSNGAGMSQVMAMLHPELIAAIAPIDSMWPYTIPGPFDQENFSLEKNLRPISIGLELQKKHNYRMPVWYVYGTREMEYPIYKGLGQQYQYDAWKQYNNIPVLETPEKPLDTECSIGVESETVEVLYPCKQYPDYKYSIHKFYSSDTNENYYNFVLAHGKAHDVHIVDAELAWKFISGFSRNPDGSLKQQSQ
;
A
#
# COMPACT_ATOMS: atom_id res chain seq x y z
N MET A 1 -23.38 -6.07 16.22
CA MET A 1 -22.98 -4.70 15.84
C MET A 1 -22.41 -4.04 17.07
N SER A 2 -21.31 -3.30 16.96
CA SER A 2 -20.74 -2.57 18.09
C SER A 2 -20.74 -1.08 17.78
N LEU A 3 -21.70 -0.35 18.37
CA LEU A 3 -21.71 1.10 18.42
C LEU A 3 -21.13 1.51 19.77
N VAL A 4 -20.04 2.29 19.74
CA VAL A 4 -19.33 2.72 20.94
C VAL A 4 -19.23 4.24 20.95
N LEU A 5 -19.62 4.88 22.05
CA LEU A 5 -19.29 6.27 22.31
C LEU A 5 -17.86 6.35 22.87
N LYS A 6 -16.97 7.05 22.18
CA LYS A 6 -15.58 7.24 22.61
C LYS A 6 -15.31 8.71 22.88
N GLN A 7 -14.65 8.98 24.01
CA GLN A 7 -14.17 10.31 24.37
C GLN A 7 -12.72 10.52 23.93
N PHE A 8 -12.42 11.74 23.52
CA PHE A 8 -11.13 12.22 23.07
C PHE A 8 -10.78 13.49 23.84
N GLU A 9 -9.50 13.67 24.13
CA GLU A 9 -8.98 14.91 24.69
C GLU A 9 -8.35 15.73 23.56
N VAL A 10 -8.89 16.92 23.30
CA VAL A 10 -8.48 17.80 22.21
C VAL A 10 -8.26 19.18 22.81
N GLN A 11 -7.01 19.66 22.78
CA GLN A 11 -6.65 20.99 23.30
C GLN A 11 -7.18 21.25 24.74
N GLY A 12 -7.11 20.23 25.61
CA GLY A 12 -7.58 20.31 27.00
C GLY A 12 -9.09 20.24 27.18
N LYS A 13 -9.86 19.96 26.13
CA LYS A 13 -11.32 19.76 26.17
C LYS A 13 -11.68 18.31 25.84
N LYS A 14 -12.77 17.83 26.43
CA LYS A 14 -13.35 16.53 26.09
C LYS A 14 -14.29 16.70 24.90
N ARG A 15 -14.04 15.92 23.86
CA ARG A 15 -14.91 15.75 22.68
C ARG A 15 -15.28 14.27 22.59
N ASP A 16 -16.38 13.95 21.91
CA ASP A 16 -16.78 12.56 21.72
C ASP A 16 -17.26 12.27 20.30
N ALA A 17 -17.18 10.99 19.95
CA ALA A 17 -17.64 10.47 18.67
C ALA A 17 -18.26 9.09 18.88
N TYR A 18 -19.30 8.78 18.11
CA TYR A 18 -19.77 7.42 17.99
C TYR A 18 -18.94 6.67 16.95
N ILE A 19 -18.64 5.39 17.23
CA ILE A 19 -17.85 4.53 16.36
C ILE A 19 -18.65 3.27 16.11
N LEU A 20 -18.90 2.98 14.83
CA LEU A 20 -19.57 1.76 14.37
C LEU A 20 -18.55 0.85 13.70
N THR A 21 -18.42 -0.36 14.23
CA THR A 21 -17.57 -1.42 13.66
C THR A 21 -18.37 -2.62 13.15
N PRO A 22 -17.86 -3.33 12.13
CA PRO A 22 -18.42 -4.61 11.71
C PRO A 22 -18.48 -5.61 12.87
N ASN A 23 -19.55 -6.41 12.94
CA ASN A 23 -19.74 -7.41 13.99
C ASN A 23 -19.15 -8.78 13.62
N LYS A 24 -17.89 -8.79 13.19
CA LYS A 24 -17.20 -10.03 12.81
C LYS A 24 -15.73 -9.95 13.20
N GLU A 25 -15.14 -11.11 13.41
CA GLU A 25 -13.69 -11.20 13.56
C GLU A 25 -13.02 -10.80 12.25
N TRP A 26 -11.83 -10.21 12.37
CA TRP A 26 -11.02 -9.88 11.22
C TRP A 26 -10.59 -11.18 10.53
N ASP A 27 -10.92 -11.33 9.25
CA ASP A 27 -10.62 -12.54 8.47
C ASP A 27 -9.15 -12.66 8.06
N ASN A 28 -8.29 -11.76 8.54
CA ASN A 28 -6.87 -11.57 8.20
C ASN A 28 -6.56 -11.43 6.69
N LEU A 29 -7.57 -11.57 5.82
CA LEU A 29 -7.46 -11.48 4.38
C LEU A 29 -7.69 -10.05 3.90
N THR A 30 -8.64 -9.34 4.52
CA THR A 30 -9.14 -8.03 4.08
C THR A 30 -8.90 -6.97 5.15
N LYS A 31 -8.50 -5.74 4.81
CA LYS A 31 -8.47 -4.62 5.79
C LYS A 31 -9.66 -3.69 5.61
N PRO A 32 -10.12 -3.04 6.70
CA PRO A 32 -11.21 -2.10 6.65
C PRO A 32 -10.88 -0.81 5.90
N SER A 33 -11.91 -0.19 5.34
CA SER A 33 -11.93 1.24 5.00
C SER A 33 -12.56 2.04 6.14
N SER A 34 -12.40 3.36 6.16
CA SER A 34 -13.08 4.21 7.15
C SER A 34 -13.85 5.35 6.49
N ILE A 35 -15.02 5.66 7.05
CA ILE A 35 -15.86 6.76 6.60
C ILE A 35 -16.24 7.61 7.81
N MET A 36 -15.79 8.85 7.82
CA MET A 36 -16.19 9.84 8.80
C MET A 36 -17.43 10.59 8.31
N ILE A 37 -18.50 10.61 9.10
CA ILE A 37 -19.76 11.30 8.75
C ILE A 37 -19.96 12.49 9.68
N LEU A 38 -19.81 13.70 9.12
CA LEU A 38 -19.97 14.97 9.82
C LEU A 38 -21.44 15.41 9.74
N ARG A 39 -22.07 15.51 10.91
CA ARG A 39 -23.52 15.74 11.09
C ARG A 39 -23.75 17.01 11.90
N SER A 40 -24.92 17.62 11.73
CA SER A 40 -25.30 18.82 12.51
C SER A 40 -25.82 18.51 13.91
N SER A 41 -26.26 17.27 14.21
CA SER A 41 -26.73 16.87 15.55
C SER A 41 -25.70 16.01 16.29
N PRO A 42 -25.47 16.25 17.60
CA PRO A 42 -24.60 15.41 18.44
C PRO A 42 -25.32 14.20 19.05
N ASP A 43 -26.63 14.05 18.87
CA ASP A 43 -27.39 12.99 19.52
C ASP A 43 -27.14 11.60 18.90
N GLU A 44 -27.37 10.56 19.71
CA GLU A 44 -27.28 9.16 19.28
C GLU A 44 -28.38 8.79 18.28
N ALA A 45 -29.56 9.42 18.38
CA ALA A 45 -30.71 9.15 17.51
C ALA A 45 -30.38 9.41 16.04
N SER A 46 -29.68 10.50 15.75
CA SER A 46 -29.21 10.84 14.41
C SER A 46 -28.08 9.93 13.91
N VAL A 47 -27.47 9.09 14.75
CA VAL A 47 -26.62 7.96 14.32
C VAL A 47 -27.48 6.74 14.01
N TYR A 48 -28.45 6.42 14.87
CA TYR A 48 -29.39 5.30 14.65
C TYR A 48 -30.21 5.46 13.36
N ASP A 49 -30.62 6.68 13.02
CA ASP A 49 -31.31 6.95 11.75
C ASP A 49 -30.45 6.55 10.55
N LEU A 50 -29.14 6.77 10.60
CA LEU A 50 -28.21 6.37 9.54
C LEU A 50 -27.93 4.86 9.55
N ILE A 51 -27.79 4.26 10.74
CA ILE A 51 -27.62 2.81 10.91
C ILE A 51 -28.82 2.06 10.29
N THR A 52 -30.03 2.48 10.65
CA THR A 52 -31.29 1.88 10.16
C THR A 52 -31.52 2.17 8.68
N ALA A 53 -30.94 3.24 8.15
CA ALA A 53 -30.89 3.53 6.72
C ALA A 53 -29.86 2.68 5.95
N GLY A 54 -29.26 1.63 6.52
CA GLY A 54 -28.50 0.63 5.78
C GLY A 54 -26.97 0.71 5.90
N LEU A 55 -26.42 1.63 6.71
CA LEU A 55 -24.97 1.67 6.96
C LEU A 55 -24.44 0.37 7.58
N CYS A 56 -25.26 -0.33 8.38
CA CYS A 56 -24.86 -1.59 9.00
C CYS A 56 -24.55 -2.66 7.94
N GLU A 57 -25.40 -2.82 6.93
CA GLU A 57 -25.20 -3.79 5.85
C GLU A 57 -23.92 -3.49 5.06
N LEU A 58 -23.66 -2.21 4.79
CA LEU A 58 -22.46 -1.78 4.08
C LEU A 58 -21.20 -2.00 4.93
N SER A 59 -21.25 -1.69 6.23
CA SER A 59 -20.17 -1.94 7.19
C SER A 59 -19.78 -3.41 7.23
N GLU A 60 -20.77 -4.31 7.40
CA GLU A 60 -20.54 -5.74 7.51
C GLU A 60 -20.03 -6.36 6.20
N LYS A 61 -20.59 -5.93 5.06
CA LYS A 61 -20.23 -6.47 3.76
C LYS A 61 -18.85 -6.02 3.28
N TYR A 62 -18.51 -4.74 3.47
CA TYR A 62 -17.30 -4.14 2.89
C TYR A 62 -16.24 -3.75 3.93
N ASN A 63 -16.39 -4.21 5.18
CA ASN A 63 -15.46 -3.90 6.27
C ASN A 63 -15.29 -2.39 6.48
N ILE A 64 -16.37 -1.64 6.63
CA ILE A 64 -16.29 -0.19 6.78
C ILE A 64 -16.41 0.19 8.26
N LEU A 65 -15.40 0.87 8.77
CA LEU A 65 -15.43 1.58 10.05
C LEU A 65 -16.13 2.93 9.84
N PHE A 66 -17.28 3.16 10.50
CA PHE A 66 -17.92 4.47 10.48
C PHE A 66 -17.61 5.24 11.76
N VAL A 67 -17.25 6.50 11.61
CA VAL A 67 -16.99 7.42 12.74
C VAL A 67 -17.91 8.63 12.62
N PHE A 68 -18.58 8.96 13.71
CA PHE A 68 -19.56 10.05 13.79
C PHE A 68 -19.10 11.05 14.87
N PRO A 69 -18.22 12.01 14.52
CA PRO A 69 -17.80 13.05 15.46
C PRO A 69 -19.00 13.88 15.89
N ASN A 70 -19.14 14.15 17.19
CA ASN A 70 -20.23 15.00 17.67
C ASN A 70 -19.83 16.48 17.53
N PRO A 71 -20.70 17.32 16.92
CA PRO A 71 -20.48 18.76 16.87
C PRO A 71 -20.46 19.36 18.28
N SER A 72 -19.76 20.47 18.44
CA SER A 72 -19.71 21.20 19.71
C SER A 72 -19.68 22.71 19.46
N GLU A 73 -19.92 23.51 20.49
CA GLU A 73 -19.77 24.97 20.43
C GLU A 73 -18.30 25.43 20.45
N TYR A 74 -17.33 24.50 20.53
CA TYR A 74 -15.92 24.84 20.62
C TYR A 74 -15.28 25.00 19.24
N ASP A 75 -14.49 26.06 19.08
CA ASP A 75 -13.63 26.30 17.92
C ASP A 75 -12.39 25.39 17.95
N SER A 76 -12.62 24.09 17.83
CA SER A 76 -11.58 23.05 17.87
C SER A 76 -11.89 21.90 16.92
N ASP A 77 -12.79 22.09 15.96
CA ASP A 77 -13.30 20.99 15.14
C ASP A 77 -12.22 20.39 14.25
N ILE A 78 -11.39 21.22 13.59
CA ILE A 78 -10.25 20.74 12.78
C ILE A 78 -9.29 19.87 13.62
N ALA A 79 -8.84 20.38 14.77
CA ALA A 79 -7.96 19.63 15.68
C ALA A 79 -8.62 18.33 16.22
N PHE A 80 -9.95 18.32 16.37
CA PHE A 80 -10.68 17.13 16.77
C PHE A 80 -10.71 16.09 15.64
N LEU A 81 -10.96 16.50 14.40
CA LEU A 81 -10.94 15.60 13.24
C LEU A 81 -9.53 15.04 12.99
N GLU A 82 -8.48 15.85 13.15
CA GLU A 82 -7.09 15.38 13.12
C GLU A 82 -6.85 14.28 14.17
N THR A 83 -7.30 14.51 15.41
CA THR A 83 -7.16 13.55 16.51
C THR A 83 -7.88 12.24 16.21
N ILE A 84 -9.10 12.32 15.66
CA ILE A 84 -9.86 11.14 15.25
C ILE A 84 -9.10 10.37 14.16
N ASN A 85 -8.61 11.06 13.12
CA ASN A 85 -7.88 10.41 12.02
C ASN A 85 -6.63 9.68 12.51
N GLN A 86 -5.85 10.30 13.40
CA GLN A 86 -4.71 9.62 14.03
C GLN A 86 -5.13 8.37 14.79
N LYS A 87 -6.26 8.42 15.52
CA LYS A 87 -6.77 7.26 16.26
C LYS A 87 -7.34 6.18 15.35
N ILE A 88 -7.91 6.52 14.19
CA ILE A 88 -8.30 5.56 13.16
C ILE A 88 -7.07 4.76 12.69
N SER A 89 -5.96 5.43 12.39
CA SER A 89 -4.72 4.78 11.94
C SER A 89 -4.13 3.82 12.99
N CYS A 90 -4.30 4.12 14.28
CA CYS A 90 -3.82 3.29 15.38
C CYS A 90 -4.85 2.24 15.89
N GLY A 91 -5.99 2.09 15.21
CA GLY A 91 -7.08 1.24 15.67
C GLY A 91 -7.93 1.92 16.75
N ILE A 92 -8.95 2.66 16.31
CA ILE A 92 -9.68 3.63 17.13
C ILE A 92 -10.43 3.03 18.33
N ILE A 93 -10.67 1.72 18.41
CA ILE A 93 -11.33 1.09 19.55
C ILE A 93 -10.30 0.41 20.47
N ASP A 94 -9.76 -0.72 20.01
CA ASP A 94 -8.94 -1.68 20.77
C ASP A 94 -7.68 -2.12 20.00
N GLY A 95 -7.25 -1.33 19.00
CA GLY A 95 -6.17 -1.69 18.09
C GLY A 95 -6.58 -2.65 16.96
N LYS A 96 -7.74 -3.34 17.04
CA LYS A 96 -8.15 -4.38 16.07
C LYS A 96 -8.73 -3.87 14.74
N TRP A 97 -8.76 -2.55 14.54
CA TRP A 97 -9.32 -1.92 13.33
C TRP A 97 -8.46 -0.73 12.89
N SER A 98 -7.15 -0.97 12.71
CA SER A 98 -6.26 0.04 12.13
C SER A 98 -6.55 0.19 10.64
N VAL A 99 -6.92 1.40 10.25
CA VAL A 99 -7.21 1.75 8.85
C VAL A 99 -6.16 2.74 8.38
N MET A 100 -5.50 2.45 7.26
CA MET A 100 -4.58 3.42 6.69
C MET A 100 -5.33 4.58 6.04
N ASN A 101 -4.68 5.76 6.05
CA ASN A 101 -5.27 7.01 5.57
C ASN A 101 -5.61 6.97 4.08
N ASP A 102 -4.99 6.05 3.33
CA ASP A 102 -5.21 5.88 1.90
C ASP A 102 -6.64 5.46 1.55
N VAL A 103 -7.38 4.85 2.49
CA VAL A 103 -8.79 4.46 2.33
C VAL A 103 -9.68 5.08 3.42
N HIS A 104 -9.37 6.31 3.80
CA HIS A 104 -10.20 7.16 4.65
C HIS A 104 -11.03 8.14 3.80
N TYR A 105 -12.34 8.21 4.07
CA TYR A 105 -13.27 9.04 3.33
C TYR A 105 -14.13 9.89 4.27
N ILE A 106 -14.63 11.02 3.79
CA ILE A 106 -15.46 11.94 4.58
C ILE A 106 -16.80 12.20 3.89
N ILE A 107 -17.89 12.15 4.65
CA ILE A 107 -19.22 12.61 4.24
C ILE A 107 -19.62 13.79 5.10
N GLY A 108 -19.84 14.96 4.49
CA GLY A 108 -20.37 16.15 5.16
C GLY A 108 -21.84 16.37 4.82
N ILE A 109 -22.69 16.54 5.84
CA ILE A 109 -24.13 16.77 5.68
C ILE A 109 -24.48 18.15 6.25
N ASP A 110 -25.19 18.96 5.46
CA ASP A 110 -25.63 20.32 5.80
C ASP A 110 -24.47 21.18 6.32
N SER A 111 -24.50 21.60 7.59
CA SER A 111 -23.40 22.38 8.20
C SER A 111 -22.08 21.60 8.28
N GLY A 112 -22.14 20.27 8.33
CA GLY A 112 -20.96 19.40 8.28
C GLY A 112 -20.25 19.40 6.91
N ALA A 113 -20.92 19.84 5.84
CA ALA A 113 -20.31 19.94 4.52
C ALA A 113 -19.21 21.02 4.47
N GLY A 114 -19.41 22.15 5.15
CA GLY A 114 -18.40 23.20 5.27
C GLY A 114 -17.16 22.72 6.02
N LEU A 115 -17.35 22.02 7.14
CA LEU A 115 -16.27 21.46 7.95
C LEU A 115 -15.49 20.37 7.18
N ALA A 116 -16.16 19.49 6.44
CA ALA A 116 -15.51 18.49 5.59
C ALA A 116 -14.61 19.17 4.53
N LEU A 117 -15.11 20.23 3.90
CA LEU A 117 -14.37 20.98 2.89
C LEU A 117 -13.15 21.67 3.50
N GLU A 118 -13.33 22.37 4.63
CA GLU A 118 -12.24 23.04 5.35
C GLU A 118 -11.16 22.04 5.79
N PHE A 119 -11.55 20.95 6.44
CA PHE A 119 -10.63 19.91 6.89
C PHE A 119 -9.84 19.30 5.73
N THR A 120 -10.51 18.96 4.62
CA THR A 120 -9.84 18.36 3.45
C THR A 120 -8.98 19.36 2.68
N ALA A 121 -9.24 20.67 2.80
CA ALA A 121 -8.37 21.70 2.25
C ALA A 121 -7.09 21.90 3.09
N ILE A 122 -7.18 21.72 4.42
CA ILE A 122 -6.04 21.85 5.34
C ILE A 122 -5.21 20.56 5.38
N HIS A 123 -5.85 19.39 5.44
CA HIS A 123 -5.24 18.06 5.60
C HIS A 123 -5.57 17.09 4.44
N PRO A 124 -5.31 17.48 3.18
CA PRO A 124 -5.67 16.64 2.04
C PRO A 124 -5.00 15.26 2.09
N GLU A 125 -3.80 15.14 2.67
CA GLU A 125 -3.02 13.91 2.79
C GLU A 125 -3.71 12.79 3.58
N THR A 126 -4.76 13.11 4.34
CA THR A 126 -5.46 12.16 5.22
C THR A 126 -6.76 11.60 4.64
N THR A 127 -7.22 12.11 3.50
CA THR A 127 -8.56 11.79 2.95
C THR A 127 -8.50 11.46 1.47
N ALA A 128 -8.99 10.28 1.08
CA ALA A 128 -8.99 9.82 -0.29
C ALA A 128 -10.05 10.48 -1.18
N ALA A 129 -11.24 10.71 -0.63
CA ALA A 129 -12.34 11.38 -1.33
C ALA A 129 -13.40 11.90 -0.35
N VAL A 130 -14.24 12.80 -0.84
CA VAL A 130 -15.28 13.46 -0.05
C VAL A 130 -16.64 13.39 -0.71
N ALA A 131 -17.69 13.26 0.10
CA ALA A 131 -19.07 13.43 -0.34
C ALA A 131 -19.72 14.57 0.43
N LEU A 132 -20.37 15.51 -0.25
CA LEU A 132 -21.07 16.63 0.38
C LEU A 132 -22.56 16.59 0.06
N ILE A 133 -23.40 16.79 1.06
CA ILE A 133 -24.86 16.85 0.93
C ILE A 133 -25.33 18.18 1.50
N GLY A 134 -25.92 19.06 0.68
CA GLY A 134 -26.57 20.28 1.15
C GLY A 134 -25.63 21.45 1.55
N GLY A 135 -24.38 21.45 1.10
CA GLY A 135 -23.41 22.53 1.39
C GLY A 135 -23.66 23.82 0.61
N THR A 136 -23.75 24.95 1.32
CA THR A 136 -24.14 26.25 0.73
C THR A 136 -23.03 27.30 0.69
N MET A 137 -21.98 27.18 1.51
CA MET A 137 -20.90 28.17 1.59
C MET A 137 -19.53 27.53 1.44
N LEU A 138 -18.65 28.22 0.70
CA LEU A 138 -17.23 27.90 0.64
C LEU A 138 -16.54 28.62 1.81
N PRO A 139 -15.84 27.91 2.72
CA PRO A 139 -15.07 28.54 3.78
C PRO A 139 -13.87 29.32 3.21
N ASP A 140 -13.29 30.22 4.02
CA ASP A 140 -12.10 30.98 3.61
C ASP A 140 -10.86 30.09 3.62
N ILE A 141 -10.58 29.49 2.47
CA ILE A 141 -9.48 28.54 2.24
C ILE A 141 -8.36 29.14 1.38
N THR A 142 -8.26 30.49 1.35
CA THR A 142 -7.46 31.26 0.40
C THR A 142 -5.94 31.02 0.46
N SER A 143 -5.42 30.30 1.46
CA SER A 143 -3.99 29.99 1.62
C SER A 143 -3.56 28.57 1.28
N ASN A 144 -4.47 27.64 0.99
CA ASN A 144 -4.12 26.22 0.93
C ASN A 144 -4.03 25.70 -0.52
N GLY A 145 -2.84 25.22 -0.89
CA GLY A 145 -2.52 24.82 -2.27
C GLY A 145 -3.48 23.80 -2.89
N SER A 146 -3.61 23.86 -4.22
CA SER A 146 -4.51 23.03 -5.04
C SER A 146 -4.11 21.55 -5.06
N THR A 147 -4.61 20.76 -4.11
CA THR A 147 -4.44 19.29 -4.09
C THR A 147 -5.70 18.63 -4.63
N PRO A 148 -5.60 17.71 -5.61
CA PRO A 148 -6.76 16.97 -6.09
C PRO A 148 -7.50 16.27 -4.95
N MET A 149 -8.82 16.39 -4.92
CA MET A 149 -9.70 15.75 -3.93
C MET A 149 -10.96 15.27 -4.65
N PRO A 150 -11.03 14.00 -5.05
CA PRO A 150 -12.18 13.44 -5.74
C PRO A 150 -13.45 13.64 -4.90
N ALA A 151 -14.54 14.07 -5.54
CA ALA A 151 -15.74 14.49 -4.83
C ALA A 151 -17.04 14.03 -5.48
N ILE A 152 -18.05 13.73 -4.66
CA ILE A 152 -19.45 13.61 -5.07
C ILE A 152 -20.28 14.64 -4.30
N LEU A 153 -21.02 15.46 -5.03
CA LEU A 153 -21.66 16.66 -4.52
C LEU A 153 -23.16 16.57 -4.78
N PHE A 154 -23.97 16.54 -3.72
CA PHE A 154 -25.42 16.49 -3.80
C PHE A 154 -26.00 17.85 -3.44
N ASN A 155 -26.62 18.51 -4.42
CA ASN A 155 -27.26 19.81 -4.28
C ASN A 155 -26.36 20.91 -3.67
N CYS A 156 -25.05 20.85 -3.96
CA CYS A 156 -24.10 21.90 -3.58
C CYS A 156 -24.19 23.12 -4.50
N THR A 157 -23.71 24.27 -4.03
CA THR A 157 -23.66 25.49 -4.85
C THR A 157 -22.63 25.39 -5.98
N ASP A 158 -22.86 26.14 -7.07
CA ASP A 158 -21.93 26.22 -8.21
C ASP A 158 -20.52 26.65 -7.79
N THR A 159 -20.40 27.43 -6.71
CA THR A 159 -19.11 27.82 -6.12
C THR A 159 -18.33 26.61 -5.60
N ILE A 160 -18.98 25.72 -4.85
CA ILE A 160 -18.36 24.48 -4.33
C ILE A 160 -18.02 23.53 -5.49
N VAL A 161 -18.94 23.37 -6.45
CA VAL A 161 -18.70 22.54 -7.64
C VAL A 161 -17.48 23.07 -8.41
N SER A 162 -17.39 24.39 -8.61
CA SER A 162 -16.27 25.04 -9.30
C SER A 162 -14.96 24.88 -8.55
N TYR A 163 -14.98 24.97 -7.21
CA TYR A 163 -13.80 24.70 -6.38
C TYR A 163 -13.27 23.28 -6.59
N TYR A 164 -14.12 22.26 -6.46
CA TYR A 164 -13.69 20.87 -6.66
C TYR A 164 -13.23 20.60 -8.10
N LYS A 165 -13.88 21.21 -9.10
CA LYS A 165 -13.43 21.10 -10.50
C LYS A 165 -12.03 21.68 -10.69
N ASN A 166 -11.73 22.80 -10.06
CA ASN A 166 -10.44 23.46 -10.16
C ASN A 166 -9.33 22.63 -9.51
N ILE A 167 -9.50 22.17 -8.27
CA ILE A 167 -8.44 21.43 -7.56
C ILE A 167 -8.18 20.04 -8.17
N ASN A 168 -9.22 19.41 -8.74
CA ASN A 168 -9.07 18.15 -9.47
C ASN A 168 -8.58 18.34 -10.91
N LYS A 169 -8.56 19.58 -11.41
CA LYS A 169 -8.34 19.88 -12.84
C LYS A 169 -9.26 18.99 -13.69
N SER A 170 -10.56 19.01 -13.43
CA SER A 170 -11.52 18.12 -14.11
C SER A 170 -12.26 18.86 -15.21
N GLU A 171 -11.68 18.88 -16.42
CA GLU A 171 -12.20 19.61 -17.59
C GLU A 171 -13.18 18.82 -18.47
N LEU A 172 -13.13 17.48 -18.47
CA LEU A 172 -13.98 16.66 -19.33
C LEU A 172 -15.35 16.47 -18.71
N GLU A 173 -16.41 16.70 -19.47
CA GLU A 173 -17.79 16.65 -18.98
C GLU A 173 -18.55 15.44 -19.55
N THR A 174 -19.27 14.73 -18.68
CA THR A 174 -20.17 13.62 -19.04
C THR A 174 -21.53 13.83 -18.38
N SER A 175 -22.60 13.90 -19.17
CA SER A 175 -23.97 14.00 -18.65
C SER A 175 -24.42 12.68 -18.02
N LEU A 176 -25.00 12.75 -16.82
CA LEU A 176 -25.65 11.63 -16.13
C LEU A 176 -27.18 11.67 -16.33
N GLY A 177 -27.64 12.30 -17.42
CA GLY A 177 -29.06 12.52 -17.68
C GLY A 177 -29.69 13.49 -16.67
N ALA A 178 -30.85 13.12 -16.13
CA ALA A 178 -31.58 13.95 -15.18
C ALA A 178 -30.95 13.99 -13.76
N LEU A 179 -29.97 13.11 -13.48
CA LEU A 179 -29.33 13.01 -12.16
C LEU A 179 -28.29 14.11 -11.94
N GLY A 180 -27.59 14.54 -13.01
CA GLY A 180 -26.55 15.56 -12.91
C GLY A 180 -25.42 15.36 -13.93
N THR A 181 -24.21 15.71 -13.54
CA THR A 181 -23.04 15.78 -14.42
C THR A 181 -21.79 15.28 -13.72
N MET A 182 -20.98 14.48 -14.43
CA MET A 182 -19.66 14.06 -13.98
C MET A 182 -18.58 14.86 -14.73
N TYR A 183 -17.57 15.31 -13.99
CA TYR A 183 -16.38 15.98 -14.51
C TYR A 183 -15.14 15.14 -14.20
N THR A 184 -14.25 14.94 -15.17
CA THR A 184 -13.01 14.15 -15.00
C THR A 184 -11.79 14.87 -15.59
N ASN A 185 -10.60 14.63 -15.05
CA ASN A 185 -9.35 15.04 -15.69
C ASN A 185 -8.99 14.08 -16.83
N GLY A 186 -8.48 14.60 -17.96
CA GLY A 186 -8.16 13.78 -19.13
C GLY A 186 -6.94 12.84 -18.98
N LEU A 187 -6.02 13.14 -18.05
CA LEU A 187 -4.86 12.30 -17.74
C LEU A 187 -5.12 11.42 -16.50
N ASN A 188 -5.93 11.90 -15.56
CA ASN A 188 -6.20 11.31 -14.26
C ASN A 188 -7.72 11.12 -14.07
N PRO A 189 -8.33 10.05 -14.60
CA PRO A 189 -9.78 9.88 -14.55
C PRO A 189 -10.36 9.79 -13.12
N TYR A 190 -9.53 9.48 -12.13
CA TYR A 190 -9.90 9.46 -10.72
C TYR A 190 -9.89 10.84 -10.06
N HIS A 191 -9.28 11.85 -10.68
CA HIS A 191 -9.50 13.24 -10.31
C HIS A 191 -10.86 13.68 -10.90
N LYS A 192 -11.92 13.38 -10.16
CA LYS A 192 -13.30 13.53 -10.65
C LYS A 192 -14.21 14.22 -9.66
N VAL A 193 -15.23 14.87 -10.23
CA VAL A 193 -16.31 15.53 -9.50
C VAL A 193 -17.64 15.04 -10.07
N ILE A 194 -18.44 14.37 -9.25
CA ILE A 194 -19.80 13.94 -9.62
C ILE A 194 -20.77 14.93 -8.98
N ASN A 195 -21.40 15.79 -9.78
CA ASN A 195 -22.38 16.77 -9.33
C ASN A 195 -23.80 16.24 -9.56
N ILE A 196 -24.56 16.01 -8.48
CA ILE A 196 -25.93 15.51 -8.51
C ILE A 196 -26.89 16.61 -8.08
N THR A 197 -27.87 16.91 -8.92
CA THR A 197 -28.83 18.03 -8.77
C THR A 197 -30.27 17.54 -8.63
N ASP A 198 -30.49 16.53 -7.78
CA ASP A 198 -31.83 16.03 -7.45
C ASP A 198 -32.36 16.69 -6.17
N LYS A 199 -33.31 17.62 -6.31
CA LYS A 199 -33.95 18.34 -5.19
C LYS A 199 -34.66 17.45 -4.17
N ASN A 200 -34.93 16.17 -4.50
CA ASN A 200 -35.51 15.22 -3.55
C ASN A 200 -34.48 14.67 -2.56
N ILE A 201 -33.18 14.86 -2.83
CA ILE A 201 -32.09 14.44 -1.95
C ILE A 201 -31.86 15.51 -0.88
N ASN A 202 -32.39 15.26 0.31
CA ASN A 202 -32.26 16.14 1.49
C ASN A 202 -31.71 15.45 2.74
N LYS A 203 -31.37 14.15 2.64
CA LYS A 203 -30.78 13.36 3.73
C LYS A 203 -29.96 12.22 3.18
N LEU A 204 -29.00 11.72 3.96
CA LEU A 204 -28.27 10.50 3.62
C LEU A 204 -29.19 9.28 3.78
N THR A 205 -29.39 8.52 2.70
CA THR A 205 -30.18 7.27 2.67
C THR A 205 -29.29 6.10 2.23
N ASN A 206 -29.76 4.84 2.35
CA ASN A 206 -29.04 3.67 1.83
C ASN A 206 -28.63 3.85 0.36
N SER A 207 -29.56 4.32 -0.47
CA SER A 207 -29.34 4.47 -1.91
C SER A 207 -28.24 5.50 -2.18
N ILE A 208 -28.28 6.64 -1.48
CA ILE A 208 -27.27 7.70 -1.61
C ILE A 208 -25.92 7.21 -1.07
N MET A 209 -25.91 6.46 0.04
CA MET A 209 -24.67 5.90 0.56
C MET A 209 -24.04 4.91 -0.43
N ARG A 210 -24.84 4.04 -1.05
CA ARG A 210 -24.37 3.11 -2.09
C ARG A 210 -23.86 3.85 -3.32
N GLU A 211 -24.54 4.92 -3.73
CA GLU A 211 -24.09 5.81 -4.80
C GLU A 211 -22.71 6.40 -4.48
N ILE A 212 -22.53 6.98 -3.29
CA ILE A 212 -21.24 7.51 -2.80
C ILE A 212 -20.17 6.42 -2.80
N TRP A 213 -20.50 5.24 -2.24
CA TRP A 213 -19.56 4.14 -2.09
C TRP A 213 -19.11 3.62 -3.45
N PHE A 214 -20.02 3.13 -4.29
CA PHE A 214 -19.64 2.43 -5.52
C PHE A 214 -19.16 3.35 -6.63
N ASN A 215 -19.66 4.58 -6.71
CA ASN A 215 -19.26 5.49 -7.80
C ASN A 215 -18.05 6.36 -7.45
N LEU A 216 -17.65 6.42 -6.17
CA LEU A 216 -16.46 7.18 -5.76
C LEU A 216 -15.58 6.40 -4.78
N PHE A 217 -16.00 6.24 -3.52
CA PHE A 217 -15.11 5.80 -2.44
C PHE A 217 -14.48 4.42 -2.69
N TYR A 218 -15.24 3.46 -3.20
CA TYR A 218 -14.76 2.11 -3.52
C TYR A 218 -13.69 2.09 -4.61
N THR A 219 -13.63 3.13 -5.45
CA THR A 219 -12.76 3.17 -6.63
C THR A 219 -11.46 3.94 -6.42
N VAL A 220 -11.35 4.73 -5.35
CA VAL A 220 -10.23 5.65 -5.14
C VAL A 220 -9.55 5.48 -3.79
N ARG A 221 -8.25 5.71 -3.78
CA ARG A 221 -7.41 5.79 -2.59
C ARG A 221 -6.42 6.95 -2.72
N ARG A 222 -5.87 7.40 -1.59
CA ARG A 222 -4.79 8.40 -1.55
C ARG A 222 -3.50 7.80 -1.03
N ILE A 223 -2.58 7.49 -1.93
CA ILE A 223 -1.29 6.88 -1.59
C ILE A 223 -0.27 7.95 -1.17
N ASN A 224 0.57 7.66 -0.19
CA ASN A 224 1.57 8.58 0.37
C ASN A 224 2.85 8.62 -0.49
N THR A 225 2.69 8.82 -1.80
CA THR A 225 3.79 8.86 -2.76
C THR A 225 4.21 10.28 -3.15
N CYS A 226 3.60 11.31 -2.55
CA CYS A 226 4.04 12.70 -2.55
C CYS A 226 3.62 13.35 -1.23
N GLU A 227 4.09 14.57 -0.93
CA GLU A 227 3.85 15.25 0.35
C GLU A 227 2.38 15.29 0.75
N LYS A 228 1.48 15.54 -0.21
CA LYS A 228 0.03 15.64 0.00
C LYS A 228 -0.76 14.40 -0.46
N GLY A 229 -0.05 13.34 -0.79
CA GLY A 229 -0.59 12.10 -1.34
C GLY A 229 -1.14 12.22 -2.77
N ASN A 230 -0.95 11.16 -3.55
CA ASN A 230 -1.47 11.04 -4.91
C ASN A 230 -2.79 10.27 -4.91
N ILE A 231 -3.73 10.63 -5.77
CA ILE A 231 -4.94 9.83 -6.00
C ILE A 231 -4.57 8.63 -6.88
N SER A 232 -5.00 7.45 -6.45
CA SER A 232 -4.82 6.21 -7.18
C SER A 232 -6.12 5.41 -7.21
N GLU A 233 -6.22 4.55 -8.20
CA GLU A 233 -7.29 3.58 -8.33
C GLU A 233 -7.14 2.45 -7.31
N ARG A 234 -8.27 2.02 -6.75
CA ARG A 234 -8.39 0.76 -6.02
C ARG A 234 -8.76 -0.39 -6.96
N ILE A 235 -8.24 -1.58 -6.69
CA ILE A 235 -8.66 -2.77 -7.40
C ILE A 235 -10.13 -3.08 -7.13
N CYS A 236 -10.86 -3.49 -8.17
CA CYS A 236 -12.17 -4.13 -7.99
C CYS A 236 -11.92 -5.60 -7.66
N PHE A 237 -11.89 -5.92 -6.37
CA PHE A 237 -11.47 -7.23 -5.89
C PHE A 237 -12.26 -8.39 -6.50
N GLU A 238 -13.56 -8.21 -6.76
CA GLU A 238 -14.40 -9.20 -7.43
C GLU A 238 -14.01 -9.46 -8.88
N ASN A 239 -13.47 -8.46 -9.58
CA ASN A 239 -13.04 -8.56 -10.98
C ASN A 239 -11.62 -9.11 -11.12
N CYS A 240 -10.84 -9.16 -10.03
CA CYS A 240 -9.50 -9.74 -10.05
C CYS A 240 -9.53 -11.27 -10.11
N HIS A 241 -10.66 -11.93 -9.85
CA HIS A 241 -10.80 -13.38 -9.91
C HIS A 241 -9.78 -14.19 -9.07
N PHE A 242 -9.34 -13.64 -7.93
CA PHE A 242 -8.42 -14.34 -7.04
C PHE A 242 -8.98 -15.67 -6.53
N GLU A 243 -8.16 -16.71 -6.59
CA GLU A 243 -8.37 -17.90 -5.77
C GLU A 243 -7.95 -17.59 -4.33
N LYS A 244 -8.80 -17.94 -3.37
CA LYS A 244 -8.62 -17.62 -1.95
C LYS A 244 -8.40 -18.89 -1.17
N HIS A 245 -7.33 -18.91 -0.39
CA HIS A 245 -7.07 -19.92 0.61
C HIS A 245 -7.17 -19.25 1.98
N LEU A 246 -8.12 -19.70 2.79
CA LEU A 246 -8.38 -19.17 4.14
C LEU A 246 -8.13 -20.27 5.15
N ASP A 247 -7.17 -20.04 6.05
CA ASP A 247 -6.74 -20.99 7.08
C ASP A 247 -6.54 -22.43 6.54
N ASP A 248 -5.96 -22.51 5.34
CA ASP A 248 -5.75 -23.75 4.61
C ASP A 248 -4.55 -24.51 5.18
N ARG A 249 -4.75 -25.80 5.45
CA ARG A 249 -3.74 -26.70 6.03
C ARG A 249 -3.14 -27.65 5.00
N SER A 250 -3.50 -27.53 3.73
CA SER A 250 -3.09 -28.47 2.68
C SER A 250 -1.60 -28.46 2.40
N LEU A 251 -0.89 -27.37 2.74
CA LEU A 251 0.56 -27.26 2.55
C LEU A 251 1.35 -28.19 3.50
N GLY A 252 0.83 -28.41 4.71
CA GLY A 252 1.37 -29.38 5.67
C GLY A 252 2.74 -29.03 6.27
N ASP A 253 3.26 -27.83 6.01
CA ASP A 253 4.45 -27.29 6.67
C ASP A 253 4.14 -26.80 8.10
N ASN A 254 5.17 -26.39 8.84
CA ASN A 254 5.03 -25.83 10.20
C ASN A 254 4.16 -26.70 11.13
N ASP A 255 4.37 -28.02 11.13
CA ASP A 255 3.57 -29.00 11.89
C ASP A 255 2.06 -28.94 11.59
N GLY A 256 1.70 -28.64 10.34
CA GLY A 256 0.32 -28.56 9.86
C GLY A 256 -0.37 -27.24 10.19
N LEU A 257 0.40 -26.16 10.33
CA LEU A 257 -0.13 -24.80 10.52
C LEU A 257 -1.08 -24.44 9.37
N ALA A 258 -2.09 -23.64 9.70
CA ALA A 258 -3.02 -23.10 8.71
C ALA A 258 -2.43 -21.82 8.09
N HIS A 259 -2.51 -21.70 6.77
CA HIS A 259 -2.00 -20.56 6.02
C HIS A 259 -3.13 -19.89 5.23
N THR A 260 -3.01 -18.57 5.06
CA THR A 260 -3.95 -17.77 4.26
C THR A 260 -3.18 -17.08 3.14
N TRP A 261 -3.67 -17.17 1.90
CA TRP A 261 -3.06 -16.50 0.74
C TRP A 261 -4.06 -16.28 -0.40
N LEU A 262 -3.68 -15.41 -1.34
CA LEU A 262 -4.37 -15.20 -2.61
C LEU A 262 -3.51 -15.67 -3.77
N GLU A 263 -4.13 -16.27 -4.77
CA GLU A 263 -3.51 -16.63 -6.05
C GLU A 263 -4.23 -15.90 -7.19
N HIS A 264 -3.46 -15.34 -8.12
CA HIS A 264 -3.97 -14.86 -9.40
C HIS A 264 -3.36 -15.66 -10.53
N ILE A 265 -4.22 -16.24 -11.35
CA ILE A 265 -3.83 -17.05 -12.50
C ILE A 265 -4.32 -16.32 -13.75
N PRO A 266 -3.40 -15.79 -14.58
CA PRO A 266 -3.78 -15.10 -15.81
C PRO A 266 -4.64 -15.96 -16.73
N GLN A 267 -5.59 -15.33 -17.45
CA GLN A 267 -6.45 -16.04 -18.37
C GLN A 267 -5.64 -16.78 -19.45
N CYS A 268 -4.54 -16.17 -19.93
CA CYS A 268 -3.66 -16.80 -20.92
C CYS A 268 -2.98 -18.10 -20.42
N VAL A 269 -2.79 -18.25 -19.11
CA VAL A 269 -2.25 -19.46 -18.47
C VAL A 269 -3.33 -20.54 -18.37
N LEU A 270 -4.56 -20.14 -17.99
CA LEU A 270 -5.71 -21.04 -17.95
C LEU A 270 -6.04 -21.61 -19.35
N ASP A 271 -5.90 -20.78 -20.39
CA ASP A 271 -6.14 -21.18 -21.77
C ASP A 271 -5.05 -22.11 -22.32
N ASN A 272 -3.83 -22.08 -21.75
CA ASN A 272 -2.66 -22.84 -22.21
C ASN A 272 -1.94 -23.56 -21.06
N PRO A 273 -2.60 -24.53 -20.39
CA PRO A 273 -2.10 -25.14 -19.15
C PRO A 273 -0.85 -26.01 -19.34
N SER A 274 -0.35 -26.18 -20.57
CA SER A 274 0.88 -26.89 -20.87
C SER A 274 2.12 -25.98 -20.96
N ASN A 275 1.96 -24.65 -21.00
CA ASN A 275 3.08 -23.72 -21.16
C ASN A 275 3.61 -23.25 -19.80
N PRO A 276 4.87 -23.55 -19.43
CA PRO A 276 5.45 -23.09 -18.18
C PRO A 276 5.58 -21.57 -18.11
N VAL A 277 5.08 -20.98 -17.03
CA VAL A 277 5.10 -19.52 -16.79
C VAL A 277 5.83 -19.15 -15.49
N PRO A 278 6.33 -17.92 -15.36
CA PRO A 278 6.94 -17.45 -14.12
C PRO A 278 5.96 -17.38 -12.93
N LEU A 279 6.53 -17.25 -11.74
CA LEU A 279 5.82 -16.94 -10.50
C LEU A 279 6.41 -15.68 -9.86
N VAL A 280 5.53 -14.77 -9.44
CA VAL A 280 5.86 -13.66 -8.56
C VAL A 280 5.12 -13.83 -7.23
N ILE A 281 5.86 -13.82 -6.12
CA ILE A 281 5.25 -13.74 -4.78
C ILE A 281 5.44 -12.31 -4.26
N PHE A 282 4.35 -11.63 -3.93
CA PHE A 282 4.39 -10.29 -3.33
C PHE A 282 3.90 -10.29 -1.88
N SER A 283 4.78 -9.88 -0.98
CA SER A 283 4.61 -10.01 0.47
C SER A 283 4.18 -8.69 1.11
N HIS A 284 3.17 -8.71 1.99
CA HIS A 284 2.63 -7.50 2.63
C HIS A 284 3.57 -6.88 3.68
N GLY A 285 3.35 -5.62 4.04
CA GLY A 285 4.05 -4.96 5.16
C GLY A 285 3.55 -5.44 6.52
N ALA A 286 4.24 -5.09 7.62
CA ALA A 286 3.80 -5.49 8.95
C ALA A 286 2.38 -4.96 9.23
N PHE A 287 1.57 -5.78 9.89
CA PHE A 287 0.14 -5.57 10.17
C PHE A 287 -0.76 -5.52 8.93
N ASP A 288 -0.28 -5.62 7.69
CA ASP A 288 -1.11 -5.67 6.48
C ASP A 288 -1.66 -7.07 6.17
N ASN A 289 -2.21 -7.25 4.96
CA ASN A 289 -2.86 -8.49 4.53
C ASN A 289 -2.74 -8.67 3.00
N PRO A 290 -3.05 -9.86 2.48
CA PRO A 290 -3.01 -10.16 1.05
C PRO A 290 -3.81 -9.22 0.15
N VAL A 291 -5.04 -8.83 0.50
CA VAL A 291 -5.87 -7.97 -0.36
C VAL A 291 -5.26 -6.58 -0.50
N LYS A 292 -4.76 -6.01 0.60
CA LYS A 292 -4.08 -4.73 0.56
C LYS A 292 -2.78 -4.80 -0.23
N ALA A 293 -2.03 -5.90 -0.09
CA ALA A 293 -0.82 -6.12 -0.87
C ALA A 293 -1.12 -6.17 -2.38
N ALA A 294 -2.22 -6.82 -2.78
CA ALA A 294 -2.70 -6.83 -4.15
C ALA A 294 -3.14 -5.43 -4.62
N ASP A 295 -3.95 -4.71 -3.83
CA ASP A 295 -4.46 -3.37 -4.15
C ASP A 295 -3.33 -2.35 -4.30
N MET A 296 -2.30 -2.47 -3.45
CA MET A 296 -1.14 -1.58 -3.41
C MET A 296 -0.14 -1.84 -4.54
N SER A 297 0.22 -3.10 -4.80
CA SER A 297 1.30 -3.44 -5.74
C SER A 297 0.84 -3.74 -7.15
N LYS A 298 -0.40 -4.22 -7.33
CA LYS A 298 -1.01 -4.58 -8.61
C LYS A 298 -0.19 -5.57 -9.46
N TRP A 299 0.67 -6.39 -8.82
CA TRP A 299 1.43 -7.44 -9.52
C TRP A 299 0.56 -8.41 -10.33
N HIS A 300 -0.66 -8.68 -9.89
CA HIS A 300 -1.62 -9.51 -10.64
C HIS A 300 -2.06 -8.88 -11.96
N GLU A 301 -2.19 -7.55 -12.06
CA GLU A 301 -2.51 -6.87 -13.32
C GLU A 301 -1.35 -6.97 -14.32
N ILE A 302 -0.11 -6.88 -13.83
CA ILE A 302 1.09 -7.11 -14.66
C ILE A 302 1.15 -8.58 -15.07
N GLY A 303 0.85 -9.51 -14.15
CA GLY A 303 0.79 -10.94 -14.43
C GLY A 303 -0.24 -11.28 -15.51
N GLU A 304 -1.41 -10.64 -15.47
CA GLU A 304 -2.45 -10.79 -16.51
C GLU A 304 -1.93 -10.40 -17.90
N LYS A 305 -1.17 -9.31 -17.97
CA LYS A 305 -0.62 -8.77 -19.23
C LYS A 305 0.59 -9.55 -19.74
N GLU A 306 1.50 -9.94 -18.84
CA GLU A 306 2.83 -10.46 -19.16
C GLU A 306 2.91 -12.00 -19.04
N GLY A 307 1.86 -12.64 -18.52
CA GLY A 307 1.72 -14.09 -18.46
C GLY A 307 2.53 -14.75 -17.35
N PHE A 308 2.32 -14.34 -16.10
CA PHE A 308 2.88 -15.00 -14.91
C PHE A 308 1.88 -15.12 -13.77
N ILE A 309 2.05 -16.14 -12.94
CA ILE A 309 1.21 -16.37 -11.74
C ILE A 309 1.66 -15.42 -10.65
N THR A 310 0.70 -14.85 -9.90
CA THR A 310 0.99 -13.98 -8.76
C THR A 310 0.40 -14.54 -7.49
N VAL A 311 1.17 -14.53 -6.40
CA VAL A 311 0.72 -15.00 -5.08
C VAL A 311 0.94 -13.95 -4.01
N TYR A 312 -0.04 -13.78 -3.12
CA TYR A 312 0.00 -12.84 -1.99
C TYR A 312 -0.22 -13.62 -0.68
N PRO A 313 0.85 -14.03 0.03
CA PRO A 313 0.74 -14.75 1.29
C PRO A 313 0.49 -13.82 2.48
N LEU A 314 -0.27 -14.29 3.48
CA LEU A 314 -0.31 -13.72 4.82
C LEU A 314 0.83 -14.33 5.66
N ALA A 315 1.58 -13.51 6.40
CA ALA A 315 2.59 -14.01 7.33
C ALA A 315 2.01 -15.05 8.31
N SER A 316 2.81 -16.04 8.69
CA SER A 316 2.34 -17.21 9.46
C SER A 316 1.76 -16.87 10.84
N ASN A 317 2.13 -15.72 11.42
CA ASN A 317 1.56 -15.22 12.67
C ASN A 317 0.39 -14.22 12.46
N GLY A 318 -0.01 -13.99 11.22
CA GLY A 318 -1.07 -13.04 10.82
C GLY A 318 -0.67 -11.56 10.83
N ILE A 319 0.57 -11.22 11.20
CA ILE A 319 1.00 -9.84 11.45
C ILE A 319 2.26 -9.48 10.66
N ASN A 320 3.34 -10.25 10.82
CA ASN A 320 4.66 -9.96 10.25
C ASN A 320 5.44 -11.24 10.01
N PHE A 321 6.25 -11.24 8.95
CA PHE A 321 7.12 -12.33 8.58
C PHE A 321 8.28 -12.49 9.57
N ASN A 322 8.72 -13.74 9.77
CA ASN A 322 9.83 -14.15 10.60
C ASN A 322 11.19 -13.88 9.92
N LEU A 323 11.59 -12.61 9.88
CA LEU A 323 12.79 -12.18 9.14
C LEU A 323 14.11 -12.67 9.74
N ASN A 324 14.12 -12.99 11.03
CA ASN A 324 15.34 -13.39 11.75
C ASN A 324 15.50 -14.92 11.82
N VAL A 325 14.65 -15.68 11.14
CA VAL A 325 14.56 -17.15 11.24
C VAL A 325 14.59 -17.61 12.70
N ASP A 326 13.74 -16.99 13.52
CA ASP A 326 13.58 -17.32 14.92
C ASP A 326 12.88 -18.68 15.05
N GLU A 327 13.58 -19.66 15.62
CA GLU A 327 13.12 -21.04 15.75
C GLU A 327 11.96 -21.19 16.76
N SER A 328 11.67 -20.14 17.54
CA SER A 328 10.52 -20.12 18.47
C SER A 328 9.22 -19.65 17.81
N ALA A 329 9.27 -19.18 16.57
CA ALA A 329 8.13 -18.73 15.79
C ALA A 329 7.92 -19.63 14.56
N PRO A 330 6.71 -19.66 13.98
CA PRO A 330 6.50 -20.32 12.70
C PRO A 330 7.52 -19.88 11.64
N SER A 331 7.94 -20.82 10.80
CA SER A 331 8.88 -20.59 9.72
C SER A 331 8.15 -20.14 8.46
N ASP A 332 8.18 -18.84 8.18
CA ASP A 332 7.71 -18.33 6.88
C ASP A 332 8.59 -18.82 5.71
N VAL A 333 9.82 -19.25 5.98
CA VAL A 333 10.69 -19.88 4.96
C VAL A 333 10.09 -21.21 4.50
N GLU A 334 9.71 -22.08 5.44
CA GLU A 334 9.07 -23.37 5.12
C GLU A 334 7.72 -23.17 4.42
N PHE A 335 6.96 -22.15 4.84
CA PHE A 335 5.72 -21.76 4.17
C PHE A 335 5.96 -21.39 2.71
N TYR A 336 6.96 -20.57 2.39
CA TYR A 336 7.26 -20.19 1.00
C TYR A 336 7.72 -21.39 0.16
N LEU A 337 8.54 -22.28 0.73
CA LEU A 337 8.95 -23.51 0.05
C LEU A 337 7.74 -24.41 -0.26
N ALA A 338 6.82 -24.56 0.71
CA ALA A 338 5.60 -25.33 0.54
C ALA A 338 4.67 -24.69 -0.51
N LEU A 339 4.54 -23.37 -0.51
CA LEU A 339 3.73 -22.61 -1.45
C LEU A 339 4.27 -22.74 -2.89
N ILE A 340 5.57 -22.56 -3.11
CA ILE A 340 6.20 -22.75 -4.43
C ILE A 340 5.98 -24.19 -4.93
N LYS A 341 6.15 -25.18 -4.06
CA LYS A 341 5.89 -26.59 -4.38
C LYS A 341 4.43 -26.85 -4.74
N TYR A 342 3.50 -26.25 -3.99
CA TYR A 342 2.06 -26.35 -4.23
C TYR A 342 1.69 -25.76 -5.60
N ILE A 343 2.12 -24.53 -5.88
CA ILE A 343 1.88 -23.86 -7.17
C ILE A 343 2.44 -24.70 -8.33
N LYS A 344 3.66 -25.24 -8.18
CA LYS A 344 4.27 -26.14 -9.17
C LYS A 344 3.48 -27.42 -9.42
N GLY A 345 2.83 -27.95 -8.38
CA GLY A 345 2.01 -29.16 -8.50
C GLY A 345 0.65 -28.92 -9.16
N LYS A 346 0.16 -27.68 -9.11
CA LYS A 346 -1.19 -27.30 -9.56
C LYS A 346 -1.20 -26.64 -10.94
N TYR A 347 -0.16 -25.88 -11.28
CA TYR A 347 -0.08 -25.04 -12.49
C TYR A 347 1.22 -25.29 -13.26
N PRO A 348 1.29 -24.92 -14.56
CA PRO A 348 2.53 -25.03 -15.33
C PRO A 348 3.53 -23.97 -14.88
N LEU A 349 4.25 -24.24 -13.79
CA LEU A 349 5.27 -23.34 -13.27
C LEU A 349 6.62 -23.59 -13.94
N ASP A 350 7.20 -22.54 -14.52
CA ASP A 350 8.62 -22.50 -14.84
C ASP A 350 9.44 -22.28 -13.55
N SER A 351 9.94 -23.37 -12.98
CA SER A 351 10.72 -23.32 -11.73
C SER A 351 12.04 -22.55 -11.85
N SER A 352 12.49 -22.22 -13.07
CA SER A 352 13.67 -21.37 -13.25
C SER A 352 13.37 -19.88 -13.08
N ARG A 353 12.09 -19.47 -13.07
CA ARG A 353 11.63 -18.08 -13.04
C ARG A 353 10.69 -17.83 -11.87
N VAL A 354 11.21 -17.98 -10.65
CA VAL A 354 10.53 -17.58 -9.42
C VAL A 354 11.13 -16.26 -8.93
N TYR A 355 10.28 -15.25 -8.75
CA TYR A 355 10.67 -13.93 -8.31
C TYR A 355 9.95 -13.55 -7.02
N LEU A 356 10.62 -12.77 -6.18
CA LEU A 356 10.03 -12.31 -4.92
C LEU A 356 10.03 -10.79 -4.85
N SER A 357 8.94 -10.24 -4.36
CA SER A 357 8.80 -8.82 -4.07
C SER A 357 7.98 -8.66 -2.79
N GLY A 358 7.96 -7.46 -2.26
CA GLY A 358 7.19 -7.14 -1.08
C GLY A 358 7.41 -5.70 -0.66
N PHE A 359 6.61 -5.28 0.30
CA PHE A 359 6.70 -3.96 0.89
C PHE A 359 7.11 -4.06 2.35
N SER A 360 8.01 -3.19 2.81
CA SER A 360 8.33 -3.03 4.24
C SER A 360 8.82 -4.35 4.86
N ASN A 361 8.10 -4.94 5.82
CA ASN A 361 8.43 -6.25 6.40
C ASN A 361 8.44 -7.37 5.33
N GLY A 362 7.51 -7.38 4.37
CA GLY A 362 7.49 -8.34 3.27
C GLY A 362 8.62 -8.15 2.25
N ALA A 363 9.14 -6.92 2.11
CA ALA A 363 10.36 -6.67 1.34
C ALA A 363 11.57 -7.32 2.02
N GLY A 364 11.61 -7.30 3.36
CA GLY A 364 12.55 -8.08 4.16
C GLY A 364 12.42 -9.59 3.91
N MET A 365 11.19 -10.12 3.87
CA MET A 365 10.97 -11.55 3.64
C MET A 365 11.48 -12.01 2.26
N SER A 366 11.30 -11.16 1.25
CA SER A 366 11.85 -11.40 -0.10
C SER A 366 13.37 -11.54 -0.08
N GLN A 367 14.05 -10.69 0.69
CA GLN A 367 15.50 -10.74 0.86
C GLN A 367 15.96 -11.95 1.65
N VAL A 368 15.25 -12.30 2.73
CA VAL A 368 15.53 -13.50 3.54
C VAL A 368 15.44 -14.76 2.68
N MET A 369 14.35 -14.95 1.92
CA MET A 369 14.23 -16.10 1.02
C MET A 369 15.34 -16.16 -0.03
N ALA A 370 15.70 -15.02 -0.62
CA ALA A 370 16.77 -14.96 -1.62
C ALA A 370 18.15 -15.27 -1.03
N MET A 371 18.41 -14.92 0.23
CA MET A 371 19.64 -15.27 0.93
C MET A 371 19.69 -16.76 1.31
N LEU A 372 18.57 -17.36 1.70
CA LEU A 372 18.53 -18.75 2.19
C LEU A 372 18.36 -19.80 1.09
N HIS A 373 17.65 -19.44 0.01
CA HIS A 373 17.32 -20.31 -1.13
C HIS A 373 17.68 -19.68 -2.48
N PRO A 374 18.92 -19.22 -2.68
CA PRO A 374 19.33 -18.55 -3.91
C PRO A 374 19.24 -19.45 -5.16
N GLU A 375 19.25 -20.76 -4.99
CA GLU A 375 19.09 -21.74 -6.07
C GLU A 375 17.67 -21.75 -6.67
N LEU A 376 16.67 -21.30 -5.91
CA LEU A 376 15.26 -21.28 -6.33
C LEU A 376 14.83 -19.91 -6.88
N ILE A 377 15.38 -18.83 -6.33
CA ILE A 377 14.89 -17.46 -6.59
C ILE A 377 15.73 -16.79 -7.67
N ALA A 378 15.13 -16.44 -8.81
CA ALA A 378 15.85 -15.88 -9.94
C ALA A 378 16.24 -14.40 -9.75
N ALA A 379 15.40 -13.60 -9.10
CA ALA A 379 15.63 -12.19 -8.78
C ALA A 379 14.62 -11.69 -7.76
N ILE A 380 14.91 -10.55 -7.10
CA ILE A 380 14.01 -9.92 -6.13
C ILE A 380 13.80 -8.42 -6.39
N ALA A 381 12.64 -7.91 -5.97
CA ALA A 381 12.28 -6.50 -6.06
C ALA A 381 11.69 -5.96 -4.74
N PRO A 382 12.52 -5.79 -3.68
CA PRO A 382 12.07 -5.24 -2.41
C PRO A 382 11.71 -3.74 -2.53
N ILE A 383 10.66 -3.33 -1.81
CA ILE A 383 10.19 -1.94 -1.73
C ILE A 383 10.19 -1.49 -0.26
N ASP A 384 10.94 -0.44 0.06
CA ASP A 384 11.03 0.17 1.39
C ASP A 384 11.32 -0.82 2.53
N SER A 385 12.28 -1.73 2.35
CA SER A 385 12.53 -2.77 3.35
C SER A 385 13.01 -2.20 4.69
N MET A 386 12.36 -2.66 5.77
CA MET A 386 12.73 -2.39 7.16
C MET A 386 13.80 -3.35 7.71
N TRP A 387 14.19 -4.38 6.95
CA TRP A 387 15.22 -5.34 7.33
C TRP A 387 16.58 -4.62 7.47
N PRO A 388 17.50 -5.00 8.39
CA PRO A 388 17.51 -6.16 9.26
C PRO A 388 16.66 -6.06 10.55
N TYR A 389 15.84 -5.02 10.75
CA TYR A 389 15.06 -4.84 11.98
C TYR A 389 13.71 -5.57 11.94
N THR A 390 13.23 -5.95 13.13
CA THR A 390 11.97 -6.70 13.30
C THR A 390 10.91 -5.91 14.06
N ILE A 391 11.19 -4.65 14.42
CA ILE A 391 10.25 -3.74 15.07
C ILE A 391 10.04 -2.52 14.15
N PRO A 392 8.80 -2.10 13.88
CA PRO A 392 8.54 -0.87 13.12
C PRO A 392 9.08 0.37 13.83
N GLY A 393 9.80 1.23 13.11
CA GLY A 393 10.34 2.49 13.63
C GLY A 393 11.70 2.85 13.01
N PRO A 394 12.30 3.98 13.42
CA PRO A 394 13.67 4.31 13.03
C PRO A 394 14.64 3.28 13.62
N PHE A 395 15.83 3.17 13.02
CA PHE A 395 16.89 2.33 13.56
C PHE A 395 17.19 2.69 15.03
N ASP A 396 17.17 1.67 15.88
CA ASP A 396 17.56 1.76 17.28
C ASP A 396 18.64 0.71 17.56
N GLN A 397 19.84 1.21 17.85
CA GLN A 397 21.01 0.39 18.11
C GLN A 397 20.87 -0.44 19.40
N GLU A 398 20.08 0.01 20.38
CA GLU A 398 19.87 -0.72 21.64
C GLU A 398 19.00 -1.97 21.46
N ASN A 399 18.12 -1.95 20.46
CA ASN A 399 17.20 -3.04 20.13
C ASN A 399 17.70 -3.92 18.97
N PHE A 400 18.91 -3.66 18.46
CA PHE A 400 19.50 -4.40 17.35
C PHE A 400 20.55 -5.40 17.82
N SER A 401 20.28 -6.69 17.60
CA SER A 401 21.25 -7.76 17.80
C SER A 401 21.89 -8.10 16.46
N LEU A 402 23.15 -7.70 16.25
CA LEU A 402 23.89 -8.04 15.01
C LEU A 402 23.81 -9.54 14.70
N GLU A 403 24.05 -10.39 15.70
CA GLU A 403 24.03 -11.85 15.53
C GLU A 403 22.65 -12.37 15.11
N LYS A 404 21.57 -11.93 15.76
CA LYS A 404 20.21 -12.40 15.47
C LYS A 404 19.69 -11.83 14.15
N ASN A 405 19.80 -10.52 13.97
CA ASN A 405 19.17 -9.78 12.88
C ASN A 405 19.89 -9.96 11.54
N LEU A 406 21.20 -10.20 11.55
CA LEU A 406 21.99 -10.44 10.33
C LEU A 406 22.20 -11.94 10.05
N ARG A 407 21.56 -12.84 10.82
CA ARG A 407 21.68 -14.30 10.62
C ARG A 407 21.40 -14.73 9.18
N PRO A 408 20.31 -14.29 8.50
CA PRO A 408 20.09 -14.68 7.11
C PRO A 408 21.14 -14.12 6.15
N ILE A 409 21.66 -12.90 6.39
CA ILE A 409 22.76 -12.32 5.59
C ILE A 409 24.01 -13.20 5.70
N SER A 410 24.36 -13.60 6.92
CA SER A 410 25.53 -14.44 7.16
C SER A 410 25.39 -15.80 6.46
N ILE A 411 24.23 -16.43 6.53
CA ILE A 411 23.96 -17.69 5.81
C ILE A 411 24.07 -17.49 4.30
N GLY A 412 23.43 -16.45 3.75
CA GLY A 412 23.46 -16.17 2.32
C GLY A 412 24.86 -15.89 1.79
N LEU A 413 25.68 -15.13 2.51
CA LEU A 413 27.07 -14.87 2.13
C LEU A 413 27.93 -16.14 2.16
N GLU A 414 27.69 -17.07 3.09
CA GLU A 414 28.39 -18.37 3.09
C GLU A 414 27.95 -19.27 1.93
N LEU A 415 26.65 -19.29 1.59
CA LEU A 415 26.15 -19.98 0.39
C LEU A 415 26.76 -19.38 -0.88
N GLN A 416 26.86 -18.06 -0.94
CA GLN A 416 27.49 -17.34 -2.04
C GLN A 416 28.96 -17.73 -2.19
N LYS A 417 29.75 -17.74 -1.10
CA LYS A 417 31.16 -18.15 -1.17
C LYS A 417 31.33 -19.60 -1.64
N LYS A 418 30.42 -20.48 -1.24
CA LYS A 418 30.47 -21.91 -1.56
C LYS A 418 30.07 -22.22 -3.01
N HIS A 419 29.09 -21.51 -3.55
CA HIS A 419 28.46 -21.83 -4.83
C HIS A 419 28.63 -20.75 -5.91
N ASN A 420 29.17 -19.58 -5.55
CA ASN A 420 29.25 -18.38 -6.38
C ASN A 420 27.89 -17.95 -6.96
N TYR A 421 26.83 -18.07 -6.17
CA TYR A 421 25.51 -17.62 -6.59
C TYR A 421 25.47 -16.10 -6.79
N ARG A 422 24.60 -15.67 -7.71
CA ARG A 422 24.27 -14.27 -8.00
C ARG A 422 22.80 -14.03 -7.74
N MET A 423 22.45 -12.84 -7.29
CA MET A 423 21.07 -12.45 -7.03
C MET A 423 20.80 -11.06 -7.58
N PRO A 424 20.10 -10.93 -8.71
CA PRO A 424 19.63 -9.65 -9.21
C PRO A 424 18.63 -9.02 -8.23
N VAL A 425 18.85 -7.75 -7.88
CA VAL A 425 17.99 -6.99 -6.96
C VAL A 425 17.59 -5.66 -7.57
N TRP A 426 16.28 -5.42 -7.64
CA TRP A 426 15.68 -4.11 -7.93
C TRP A 426 15.13 -3.51 -6.64
N TYR A 427 15.95 -2.75 -5.92
CA TYR A 427 15.60 -2.23 -4.60
C TYR A 427 14.99 -0.83 -4.72
N VAL A 428 13.70 -0.66 -4.42
CA VAL A 428 13.04 0.66 -4.41
C VAL A 428 13.03 1.23 -2.99
N TYR A 429 13.40 2.51 -2.85
CA TYR A 429 13.37 3.22 -1.57
C TYR A 429 12.85 4.66 -1.73
N GLY A 430 11.94 5.08 -0.85
CA GLY A 430 11.39 6.43 -0.86
C GLY A 430 12.30 7.49 -0.23
N THR A 431 12.34 8.71 -0.79
CA THR A 431 13.15 9.81 -0.20
C THR A 431 12.49 10.49 1.02
N ARG A 432 11.28 10.07 1.42
CA ARG A 432 10.63 10.46 2.68
C ARG A 432 10.58 9.30 3.67
N GLU A 433 11.34 8.24 3.42
CA GLU A 433 11.54 7.15 4.37
C GLU A 433 12.36 7.59 5.59
N MET A 434 12.19 6.86 6.69
CA MET A 434 12.85 7.20 7.97
C MET A 434 14.38 7.10 7.91
N GLU A 435 14.92 6.22 7.06
CA GLU A 435 16.38 6.04 6.90
C GLU A 435 16.94 6.72 5.65
N TYR A 436 16.23 7.71 5.09
CA TYR A 436 16.75 8.59 4.04
C TYR A 436 17.02 10.00 4.61
N PRO A 437 18.15 10.66 4.28
CA PRO A 437 19.29 10.15 3.53
C PRO A 437 20.06 9.02 4.23
N ILE A 438 20.75 8.20 3.42
CA ILE A 438 21.47 7.04 3.93
C ILE A 438 22.91 7.43 4.32
N TYR A 439 23.30 7.07 5.54
CA TYR A 439 24.66 7.22 6.08
C TYR A 439 25.01 6.02 6.97
N LYS A 440 26.24 6.00 7.49
CA LYS A 440 26.76 4.89 8.28
C LYS A 440 25.93 4.64 9.54
N GLY A 441 25.64 3.37 9.80
CA GLY A 441 24.91 2.89 10.97
C GLY A 441 23.42 2.63 10.71
N LEU A 442 22.87 2.96 9.54
CA LEU A 442 21.45 2.71 9.23
C LEU A 442 21.20 1.28 8.71
N GLY A 443 19.95 0.80 8.80
CA GLY A 443 19.55 -0.51 8.27
C GLY A 443 19.79 -0.66 6.79
N GLN A 444 19.44 0.37 6.02
CA GLN A 444 19.73 0.41 4.59
C GLN A 444 21.20 0.16 4.28
N GLN A 445 22.12 0.68 5.11
CA GLN A 445 23.55 0.43 4.94
C GLN A 445 23.86 -1.08 4.90
N TYR A 446 23.43 -1.79 5.94
CA TYR A 446 23.68 -3.23 6.05
C TYR A 446 23.08 -4.01 4.88
N GLN A 447 21.90 -3.61 4.39
CA GLN A 447 21.24 -4.26 3.27
C GLN A 447 22.00 -4.10 1.96
N TYR A 448 22.33 -2.85 1.56
CA TYR A 448 23.02 -2.68 0.27
C TYR A 448 24.47 -3.17 0.32
N ASP A 449 25.17 -3.07 1.45
CA ASP A 449 26.52 -3.62 1.59
C ASP A 449 26.50 -5.15 1.45
N ALA A 450 25.51 -5.81 2.06
CA ALA A 450 25.33 -7.26 1.93
C ALA A 450 25.06 -7.68 0.48
N TRP A 451 24.16 -7.00 -0.23
CA TRP A 451 23.88 -7.34 -1.64
C TRP A 451 25.02 -7.01 -2.58
N LYS A 452 25.76 -5.91 -2.32
CA LYS A 452 27.00 -5.62 -3.07
C LYS A 452 28.01 -6.74 -2.86
N GLN A 453 28.27 -7.14 -1.61
CA GLN A 453 29.16 -8.25 -1.30
C GLN A 453 28.71 -9.56 -1.94
N TYR A 454 27.42 -9.89 -1.84
CA TYR A 454 26.84 -11.11 -2.43
C TYR A 454 27.05 -11.18 -3.95
N ASN A 455 26.92 -10.05 -4.64
CA ASN A 455 27.06 -9.99 -6.09
C ASN A 455 28.48 -9.71 -6.60
N ASN A 456 29.50 -9.81 -5.75
CA ASN A 456 30.89 -9.43 -6.05
C ASN A 456 31.00 -8.00 -6.60
N ILE A 457 30.24 -7.07 -6.02
CA ILE A 457 30.31 -5.64 -6.30
C ILE A 457 31.20 -5.00 -5.22
N PRO A 458 32.10 -4.06 -5.57
CA PRO A 458 32.91 -3.35 -4.57
C PRO A 458 32.06 -2.71 -3.47
N VAL A 459 32.37 -3.06 -2.22
CA VAL A 459 31.79 -2.45 -1.02
C VAL A 459 32.71 -1.32 -0.59
N LEU A 460 32.27 -0.07 -0.80
CA LEU A 460 33.00 1.12 -0.37
C LEU A 460 32.51 1.59 1.00
N GLU A 461 33.34 2.34 1.70
CA GLU A 461 32.97 2.88 3.01
C GLU A 461 31.79 3.86 2.88
N THR A 462 30.77 3.64 3.70
CA THR A 462 29.61 4.53 3.80
C THR A 462 29.97 5.74 4.66
N PRO A 463 29.63 6.97 4.24
CA PRO A 463 30.00 8.18 4.96
C PRO A 463 29.29 8.28 6.32
N GLU A 464 29.98 8.89 7.30
CA GLU A 464 29.45 9.16 8.66
C GLU A 464 28.27 10.15 8.68
N LYS A 465 28.06 10.89 7.59
CA LYS A 465 26.99 11.87 7.42
C LYS A 465 26.38 11.75 6.03
N PRO A 466 25.12 12.16 5.84
CA PRO A 466 24.52 12.27 4.51
C PRO A 466 25.40 13.04 3.52
N LEU A 467 25.43 12.56 2.28
CA LEU A 467 25.96 13.32 1.15
C LEU A 467 25.07 14.53 0.86
N ASP A 468 25.67 15.63 0.43
CA ASP A 468 24.98 16.85 -0.02
C ASP A 468 24.54 16.70 -1.48
N THR A 469 23.69 15.71 -1.75
CA THR A 469 23.12 15.42 -3.08
C THR A 469 21.65 15.03 -2.95
N GLU A 470 20.88 15.16 -4.03
CA GLU A 470 19.50 14.67 -4.09
C GLU A 470 19.40 13.13 -4.15
N CYS A 471 20.54 12.45 -4.30
CA CYS A 471 20.65 11.00 -4.47
C CYS A 471 21.44 10.36 -3.32
N SER A 472 21.32 10.92 -2.12
CA SER A 472 22.16 10.63 -0.95
C SER A 472 21.89 9.23 -0.38
N ILE A 473 22.35 8.20 -1.09
CA ILE A 473 22.24 6.76 -0.76
C ILE A 473 23.48 6.23 -0.02
N GLY A 474 24.29 7.11 0.56
CA GLY A 474 25.57 6.76 1.20
C GLY A 474 26.68 6.54 0.19
N VAL A 475 26.60 5.48 -0.62
CA VAL A 475 27.59 5.17 -1.68
C VAL A 475 26.92 5.18 -3.05
N GLU A 476 27.00 6.33 -3.73
CA GLU A 476 26.46 6.51 -5.08
C GLU A 476 27.19 5.61 -6.10
N SER A 477 26.46 5.15 -7.11
CA SER A 477 27.02 4.50 -8.29
C SER A 477 27.67 5.50 -9.25
N GLU A 478 28.67 5.06 -10.02
CA GLU A 478 29.20 5.79 -11.19
C GLU A 478 28.15 5.98 -12.31
N THR A 479 27.11 5.13 -12.35
CA THR A 479 26.02 5.18 -13.33
C THR A 479 24.69 5.41 -12.63
N VAL A 480 24.12 6.60 -12.84
CA VAL A 480 22.79 6.99 -12.36
C VAL A 480 21.90 7.30 -13.55
N GLU A 481 20.76 6.62 -13.66
CA GLU A 481 19.72 6.90 -14.64
C GLU A 481 18.53 7.58 -13.96
N VAL A 482 17.97 8.62 -14.58
CA VAL A 482 16.78 9.31 -14.06
C VAL A 482 15.58 9.02 -14.96
N LEU A 483 14.48 8.54 -14.38
CA LEU A 483 13.23 8.24 -15.08
C LEU A 483 12.07 9.09 -14.56
N TYR A 484 11.15 9.41 -15.47
CA TYR A 484 9.84 10.00 -15.16
C TYR A 484 8.73 9.05 -15.65
N PRO A 485 8.50 7.94 -14.93
CA PRO A 485 7.70 6.82 -15.45
C PRO A 485 6.19 7.10 -15.43
N CYS A 486 5.73 8.14 -14.73
CA CYS A 486 4.32 8.37 -14.50
C CYS A 486 3.81 9.56 -15.31
N LYS A 487 3.00 9.31 -16.34
CA LYS A 487 2.38 10.38 -17.15
C LYS A 487 1.41 11.22 -16.34
N GLN A 488 0.73 10.59 -15.38
CA GLN A 488 -0.23 11.20 -14.46
C GLN A 488 0.43 12.21 -13.52
N TYR A 489 1.67 11.95 -13.13
CA TYR A 489 2.47 12.74 -12.21
C TYR A 489 3.85 13.03 -12.86
N PRO A 490 3.92 13.99 -13.80
CA PRO A 490 5.11 14.21 -14.64
C PRO A 490 6.35 14.66 -13.87
N ASP A 491 6.19 15.21 -12.67
CA ASP A 491 7.29 15.62 -11.79
C ASP A 491 7.80 14.46 -10.92
N TYR A 492 7.09 13.33 -10.90
CA TYR A 492 7.44 12.17 -10.10
C TYR A 492 8.57 11.39 -10.80
N LYS A 493 9.73 11.35 -10.13
CA LYS A 493 10.98 10.84 -10.72
C LYS A 493 11.62 9.73 -9.88
N TYR A 494 12.41 8.92 -10.57
CA TYR A 494 13.26 7.89 -9.97
C TYR A 494 14.72 8.13 -10.34
N SER A 495 15.63 7.99 -9.37
CA SER A 495 17.07 7.89 -9.61
C SER A 495 17.52 6.44 -9.42
N ILE A 496 18.01 5.81 -10.47
CA ILE A 496 18.43 4.40 -10.49
C ILE A 496 19.95 4.35 -10.44
N HIS A 497 20.50 3.98 -9.28
CA HIS A 497 21.92 3.72 -9.11
C HIS A 497 22.23 2.28 -9.51
N LYS A 498 22.95 2.11 -10.62
CA LYS A 498 23.26 0.80 -11.20
C LYS A 498 24.62 0.32 -10.74
N PHE A 499 24.69 -0.81 -10.04
CA PHE A 499 25.96 -1.36 -9.59
C PHE A 499 26.30 -2.64 -10.36
N TYR A 500 27.58 -2.79 -10.68
CA TYR A 500 28.09 -3.82 -11.57
C TYR A 500 29.06 -4.73 -10.83
N SER A 501 28.93 -6.03 -11.08
CA SER A 501 29.82 -7.05 -10.51
C SER A 501 31.24 -6.90 -11.05
N SER A 502 32.25 -6.95 -10.20
CA SER A 502 33.64 -6.71 -10.61
C SER A 502 34.24 -7.82 -11.48
N ASP A 503 33.67 -9.03 -11.44
CA ASP A 503 34.19 -10.18 -12.18
C ASP A 503 33.45 -10.49 -13.49
N THR A 504 32.18 -10.09 -13.59
CA THR A 504 31.34 -10.32 -14.78
C THR A 504 30.96 -9.05 -15.51
N ASN A 505 31.11 -7.88 -14.88
CA ASN A 505 30.64 -6.58 -15.37
C ASN A 505 29.12 -6.54 -15.65
N GLU A 506 28.35 -7.43 -15.02
CA GLU A 506 26.90 -7.49 -15.13
C GLU A 506 26.21 -6.67 -14.04
N ASN A 507 25.05 -6.11 -14.36
CA ASN A 507 24.24 -5.31 -13.43
C ASN A 507 23.32 -6.23 -12.59
N TYR A 508 23.78 -6.57 -11.39
CA TYR A 508 23.00 -7.40 -10.46
C TYR A 508 22.39 -6.62 -9.29
N TYR A 509 22.70 -5.34 -9.13
CA TYR A 509 22.13 -4.54 -8.04
C TYR A 509 21.76 -3.14 -8.51
N ASN A 510 20.48 -2.79 -8.36
CA ASN A 510 19.96 -1.46 -8.61
C ASN A 510 19.35 -0.92 -7.33
N PHE A 511 19.87 0.21 -6.84
CA PHE A 511 19.25 0.98 -5.77
C PHE A 511 18.46 2.13 -6.39
N VAL A 512 17.16 2.12 -6.22
CA VAL A 512 16.20 2.93 -6.96
C VAL A 512 15.52 3.88 -5.99
N LEU A 513 15.89 5.16 -6.04
CA LEU A 513 15.29 6.20 -5.22
C LEU A 513 14.01 6.74 -5.88
N ALA A 514 12.88 6.60 -5.20
CA ALA A 514 11.61 7.18 -5.59
C ALA A 514 11.42 8.53 -4.89
N HIS A 515 11.55 9.62 -5.65
CA HIS A 515 11.58 10.97 -5.08
C HIS A 515 10.19 11.44 -4.65
N GLY A 516 10.09 11.92 -3.40
CA GLY A 516 8.82 12.36 -2.79
C GLY A 516 7.95 11.22 -2.25
N LYS A 517 8.36 9.96 -2.46
CA LYS A 517 7.68 8.79 -1.91
C LYS A 517 8.01 8.61 -0.42
N ALA A 518 6.99 8.43 0.42
CA ALA A 518 7.17 7.97 1.80
C ALA A 518 7.07 6.43 1.87
N HIS A 519 6.68 5.91 3.03
CA HIS A 519 6.46 4.48 3.30
C HIS A 519 5.16 3.97 2.69
N ASP A 520 5.18 3.81 1.36
CA ASP A 520 4.07 3.36 0.53
C ASP A 520 4.61 2.86 -0.83
N VAL A 521 3.76 2.18 -1.60
CA VAL A 521 4.11 1.68 -2.94
C VAL A 521 3.47 2.54 -4.00
N HIS A 522 4.25 2.96 -4.99
CA HIS A 522 3.73 3.66 -6.15
C HIS A 522 3.27 2.67 -7.22
N ILE A 523 2.23 3.04 -7.97
CA ILE A 523 1.62 2.22 -9.04
C ILE A 523 2.59 1.80 -10.17
N VAL A 524 3.78 2.39 -10.24
CA VAL A 524 4.77 2.09 -11.29
C VAL A 524 5.92 1.22 -10.78
N ASP A 525 6.01 0.99 -9.46
CA ASP A 525 7.12 0.24 -8.85
C ASP A 525 7.19 -1.17 -9.40
N ALA A 526 6.06 -1.86 -9.46
CA ALA A 526 5.96 -3.22 -9.96
C ALA A 526 6.29 -3.32 -11.47
N GLU A 527 5.87 -2.34 -12.28
CA GLU A 527 6.18 -2.35 -13.72
C GLU A 527 7.67 -2.13 -14.00
N LEU A 528 8.31 -1.21 -13.27
CA LEU A 528 9.74 -0.98 -13.37
C LEU A 528 10.55 -2.19 -12.87
N ALA A 529 10.12 -2.77 -11.74
CA ALA A 529 10.72 -3.99 -11.22
C ALA A 529 10.63 -5.15 -12.21
N TRP A 530 9.45 -5.38 -12.81
CA TRP A 530 9.24 -6.45 -13.79
C TRP A 530 10.19 -6.34 -14.99
N LYS A 531 10.39 -5.12 -15.53
CA LYS A 531 11.31 -4.87 -16.65
C LYS A 531 12.76 -5.31 -16.35
N PHE A 532 13.16 -5.28 -15.09
CA PHE A 532 14.47 -5.75 -14.66
C PHE A 532 14.46 -7.25 -14.33
N ILE A 533 13.61 -7.68 -13.38
CA ILE A 533 13.69 -9.03 -12.80
C ILE A 533 13.34 -10.14 -13.79
N SER A 534 12.46 -9.88 -14.76
CA SER A 534 12.04 -10.85 -15.78
C SER A 534 13.17 -11.30 -16.70
N GLY A 535 14.26 -10.53 -16.79
CA GLY A 535 15.46 -10.87 -17.56
C GLY A 535 16.30 -11.99 -16.97
N PHE A 536 15.93 -12.56 -15.82
CA PHE A 536 16.75 -13.52 -15.09
C PHE A 536 16.04 -14.87 -14.87
N SER A 537 16.82 -15.95 -14.84
CA SER A 537 16.36 -17.31 -14.59
C SER A 537 17.45 -18.16 -13.90
N ARG A 538 17.08 -19.31 -13.32
CA ARG A 538 17.99 -20.26 -12.68
C ARG A 538 18.29 -21.47 -13.57
N ASN A 539 19.56 -21.84 -13.66
CA ASN A 539 19.95 -23.15 -14.19
C ASN A 539 19.65 -24.25 -13.16
N PRO A 540 19.61 -25.54 -13.55
CA PRO A 540 19.35 -26.65 -12.63
C PRO A 540 20.31 -26.78 -11.45
N ASP A 541 21.52 -26.20 -11.54
CA ASP A 541 22.52 -26.14 -10.46
C ASP A 541 22.38 -24.92 -9.54
N GLY A 542 21.36 -24.07 -9.79
CA GLY A 542 21.09 -22.82 -9.09
C GLY A 542 21.88 -21.61 -9.60
N SER A 543 22.81 -21.81 -10.55
CA SER A 543 23.52 -20.69 -11.16
C SER A 543 22.57 -19.77 -11.92
N LEU A 544 22.88 -18.47 -11.94
CA LEU A 544 22.04 -17.47 -12.58
C LEU A 544 22.28 -17.47 -14.10
N LYS A 545 21.20 -17.39 -14.86
CA LYS A 545 21.21 -17.16 -16.30
C LYS A 545 20.44 -15.89 -16.64
N GLN A 546 21.12 -14.94 -17.26
CA GLN A 546 20.50 -13.76 -17.85
C GLN A 546 19.99 -14.10 -19.24
N GLN A 547 18.75 -13.71 -19.53
CA GLN A 547 18.14 -13.85 -20.84
C GLN A 547 18.62 -12.70 -21.72
N SER A 548 18.92 -12.99 -22.98
CA SER A 548 19.15 -11.93 -23.97
C SER A 548 17.82 -11.18 -24.15
N GLN A 549 17.80 -9.90 -23.75
CA GLN A 549 16.64 -9.02 -23.94
C GLN A 549 16.39 -8.69 -25.41
#